data_AF-A0A2D4LV87-F1
#
_entry.id   AF-A0A2D4LV87-F1
#
_cell.length_a   1.000
_cell.length_b   1.000
_cell.length_c   1.000
_cell.angle_alpha   90.00
_cell.angle_beta   90.00
_cell.angle_gamma   90.00
#
_symmetry.space_group_name_H-M   'P 1'
#
loop_
_entity.id
_entity.type
_entity.pdbx_description
1 polymer ?
#
loop_
_entity_poly.entity_id
_entity_poly.type
_entity_poly.pdbx_seq_one_letter_code
_entity_poly.pdbx_strand_id
1 'polypeptide(L)'
;FCPNPTHHLERAWHTLDVCRALKIYIRRTHPIRKSEAHFVSFQLGTLGLKVSPSTVGRWIRACIFKANQSESLPVPQGVKAHSTRSAATTAAWATQAPIEEICGAATWSSSPFIQHYRL
;
A
#
# COMPACT_ATOMS: atom_id res chain seq x y z
N PHE A 1 0.95 5.19 -12.77
CA PHE A 1 0.49 6.56 -13.00
C PHE A 1 1.53 7.34 -13.79
N CYS A 2 1.10 8.06 -14.83
CA CYS A 2 1.94 8.98 -15.62
C CYS A 2 3.30 8.39 -16.06
N PRO A 3 3.35 7.36 -16.93
CA PRO A 3 4.59 6.68 -17.29
C PRO A 3 5.62 7.59 -17.99
N ASN A 4 5.15 8.67 -18.62
CA ASN A 4 5.97 9.69 -19.27
C ASN A 4 5.61 11.07 -18.68
N PRO A 5 6.05 11.40 -17.45
CA PRO A 5 5.61 12.61 -16.77
C PRO A 5 6.30 13.85 -17.36
N THR A 6 5.51 14.82 -17.82
CA THR A 6 5.98 16.10 -18.39
C THR A 6 5.83 17.24 -17.38
N HIS A 7 4.77 17.21 -16.58
CA HIS A 7 4.46 18.22 -15.57
C HIS A 7 4.95 17.83 -14.17
N HIS A 8 5.11 18.81 -13.26
CA HIS A 8 5.63 18.55 -11.91
C HIS A 8 4.71 17.66 -11.08
N LEU A 9 3.38 17.83 -11.20
CA LEU A 9 2.40 16.94 -10.55
C LEU A 9 2.46 15.53 -11.10
N GLU A 10 2.63 15.37 -12.41
CA GLU A 10 2.77 14.05 -13.03
C GLU A 10 4.02 13.34 -12.53
N ARG A 11 5.13 14.06 -12.33
CA ARG A 11 6.34 13.51 -11.71
C ARG A 11 6.05 13.04 -10.28
N ALA A 12 5.34 13.84 -9.49
CA ALA A 12 4.95 13.46 -8.14
C ALA A 12 4.05 12.21 -8.13
N TRP A 13 2.99 12.18 -8.94
CA TRP A 13 2.09 11.02 -9.04
C TRP A 13 2.75 9.78 -9.63
N HIS A 14 3.72 9.94 -10.53
CA HIS A 14 4.53 8.83 -11.02
C HIS A 14 5.27 8.13 -9.88
N THR A 15 5.65 8.88 -8.83
CA THR A 15 6.25 8.25 -7.64
C THR A 15 5.29 7.34 -6.89
N LEU A 16 3.98 7.60 -6.98
CA LEU A 16 2.90 6.83 -6.33
C LEU A 16 2.48 5.57 -7.13
N ASP A 17 3.11 5.32 -8.28
CA ASP A 17 2.85 4.12 -9.07
C ASP A 17 3.32 2.84 -8.34
N VAL A 18 2.36 2.01 -7.94
CA VAL A 18 2.60 0.72 -7.26
C VAL A 18 3.36 -0.29 -8.12
N CYS A 19 3.11 -0.34 -9.43
CA CYS A 19 3.84 -1.23 -10.34
C CYS A 19 5.31 -0.79 -10.46
N ARG A 20 5.57 0.53 -10.55
CA ARG A 20 6.92 1.07 -10.55
C ARG A 20 7.65 0.74 -9.24
N ALA A 21 7.01 0.98 -8.10
CA ALA A 21 7.58 0.69 -6.78
C ALA A 21 7.92 -0.81 -6.64
N LEU A 22 7.02 -1.69 -7.07
CA LEU A 22 7.22 -3.14 -7.00
C LEU A 22 8.36 -3.61 -7.93
N LYS A 23 8.44 -3.09 -9.17
CA LYS A 23 9.55 -3.37 -10.08
C LYS A 23 10.90 -2.98 -9.48
N ILE A 24 10.98 -1.80 -8.87
CA ILE A 24 12.20 -1.33 -8.18
C ILE A 24 12.55 -2.27 -7.02
N TYR A 25 11.56 -2.65 -6.20
CA TYR A 25 11.77 -3.57 -5.09
C TYR A 25 12.31 -4.92 -5.56
N ILE A 26 11.67 -5.53 -6.57
CA ILE A 26 12.10 -6.81 -7.15
C ILE A 26 13.53 -6.70 -7.66
N ARG A 27 13.85 -5.66 -8.45
CA ARG A 27 15.21 -5.44 -8.97
C ARG A 27 16.24 -5.31 -7.85
N ARG A 28 15.95 -4.54 -6.79
CA ARG A 28 16.89 -4.32 -5.67
C ARG A 28 17.09 -5.57 -4.81
N THR A 29 16.07 -6.41 -4.70
CA THR A 29 16.12 -7.65 -3.90
C THR A 29 16.56 -8.86 -4.71
N HIS A 30 16.69 -8.75 -6.04
CA HIS A 30 17.10 -9.83 -6.93
C HIS A 30 18.35 -10.59 -6.44
N PRO A 31 19.46 -9.94 -6.03
CA PRO A 31 20.68 -10.67 -5.65
C PRO A 31 20.53 -11.57 -4.42
N ILE A 32 19.55 -11.29 -3.55
CA ILE A 32 19.36 -12.00 -2.28
C ILE A 32 18.15 -12.93 -2.32
N ARG A 33 17.33 -12.88 -3.37
CA ARG A 33 16.01 -13.52 -3.43
C ARG A 33 16.15 -15.05 -3.54
N LYS A 34 15.37 -15.76 -2.72
CA LYS A 34 15.29 -17.23 -2.66
C LYS A 34 13.84 -17.72 -2.80
N SER A 35 12.94 -16.84 -3.24
CA SER A 35 11.50 -17.09 -3.35
C SER A 35 10.87 -16.22 -4.43
N GLU A 36 9.91 -16.81 -5.15
CA GLU A 36 9.04 -16.13 -6.12
C GLU A 36 7.99 -15.22 -5.46
N ALA A 37 7.87 -15.22 -4.13
CA ALA A 37 6.97 -14.32 -3.43
C ALA A 37 7.38 -12.85 -3.65
N HIS A 38 6.43 -11.96 -3.91
CA HIS A 38 6.70 -10.54 -4.17
C HIS A 38 7.63 -9.89 -3.13
N PHE A 39 7.39 -10.14 -1.84
CA PHE A 39 8.17 -9.61 -0.73
C PHE A 39 9.06 -10.67 -0.08
N VAL A 40 10.33 -10.32 0.15
CA VAL A 40 11.34 -11.17 0.79
C VAL A 40 12.01 -10.49 1.96
N SER A 41 12.48 -11.29 2.92
CA SER A 41 13.15 -10.78 4.12
C SER A 41 14.56 -10.29 3.79
N PHE A 42 14.96 -9.22 4.48
CA PHE A 42 16.32 -8.68 4.48
C PHE A 42 17.03 -8.93 5.82
N GLN A 43 16.42 -9.68 6.74
CA GLN A 43 17.00 -9.98 8.05
C GLN A 43 18.02 -11.12 7.95
N LEU A 44 19.04 -11.08 8.80
CA LEU A 44 19.99 -12.18 8.96
C LEU A 44 19.23 -13.47 9.34
N GLY A 45 19.63 -14.61 8.78
CA GLY A 45 18.98 -15.91 8.99
C GLY A 45 17.74 -16.18 8.12
N THR A 46 17.02 -15.14 7.68
CA THR A 46 15.88 -15.29 6.76
C THR A 46 16.07 -14.59 5.41
N LEU A 47 17.28 -14.08 5.16
CA LEU A 47 17.62 -13.30 3.97
C LEU A 47 17.19 -14.03 2.68
N GLY A 48 16.33 -13.36 1.91
CA GLY A 48 15.82 -13.86 0.64
C GLY A 48 14.56 -14.70 0.70
N LEU A 49 14.13 -15.14 1.88
CA LEU A 49 12.95 -15.98 2.06
C LEU A 49 11.67 -15.13 2.02
N LYS A 50 10.53 -15.75 1.68
CA LYS A 50 9.22 -15.07 1.72
C LYS A 50 8.94 -14.49 3.11
N VAL A 51 8.38 -13.29 3.17
CA VAL A 51 7.89 -12.74 4.44
C VAL A 51 6.46 -13.19 4.73
N SER A 52 6.10 -13.23 6.01
CA SER A 52 4.73 -13.47 6.44
C SER A 52 3.84 -12.23 6.24
N PRO A 53 2.50 -12.41 6.15
CA PRO A 53 1.55 -11.29 6.17
C PRO A 53 1.70 -10.39 7.41
N SER A 54 2.05 -10.97 8.57
CA SER A 54 2.29 -10.22 9.81
C SER A 54 3.50 -9.28 9.70
N THR A 55 4.56 -9.70 9.02
CA THR A 55 5.74 -8.85 8.75
C THR A 55 5.37 -7.71 7.80
N VAL A 56 4.66 -7.98 6.71
CA VAL A 56 4.17 -6.94 5.80
C VAL A 56 3.29 -5.94 6.55
N GLY A 57 2.38 -6.41 7.41
CA GLY A 57 1.54 -5.53 8.23
C GLY A 57 2.32 -4.70 9.26
N ARG A 58 3.48 -5.17 9.72
CA ARG A 58 4.40 -4.38 10.54
C ARG A 58 5.10 -3.30 9.71
N TRP A 59 5.56 -3.64 8.50
CA TRP A 59 6.18 -2.67 7.59
C TRP A 59 5.22 -1.54 7.20
N ILE A 60 3.97 -1.86 6.87
CA ILE A 60 2.95 -0.85 6.56
C ILE A 60 2.79 0.15 7.71
N ARG A 61 2.60 -0.35 8.95
CA ARG A 61 2.46 0.51 10.13
C ARG A 61 3.70 1.37 10.37
N ALA A 62 4.89 0.78 10.23
CA ALA A 62 6.15 1.51 10.37
C ALA A 62 6.30 2.60 9.30
N CYS A 63 5.89 2.34 8.06
CA CYS A 63 5.91 3.34 6.99
C CYS A 63 4.95 4.50 7.28
N ILE A 64 3.72 4.22 7.72
CA ILE A 64 2.75 5.27 8.10
C ILE A 64 3.30 6.13 9.24
N PHE A 65 3.85 5.49 10.28
CA PHE A 65 4.48 6.18 11.40
C PHE A 65 5.60 7.12 10.91
N LYS A 66 6.54 6.60 10.13
CA LYS A 66 7.69 7.36 9.63
C LYS A 66 7.29 8.52 8.72
N ALA A 67 6.30 8.31 7.86
CA ALA A 67 5.81 9.36 6.96
C ALA A 67 5.13 10.50 7.73
N ASN A 68 4.31 10.19 8.73
CA ASN A 68 3.70 11.24 9.56
C ASN A 68 4.77 11.99 10.37
N GLN A 69 5.75 11.26 10.91
CA GLN A 69 6.85 11.87 11.65
C GLN A 69 7.70 12.81 10.78
N SER A 70 7.99 12.44 9.52
CA SER A 70 8.78 13.29 8.63
C SER A 70 8.05 14.59 8.25
N GLU A 71 6.72 14.56 8.23
CA GLU A 71 5.87 15.72 7.96
C GLU A 71 5.46 16.48 9.24
N SER A 72 6.00 16.10 10.40
CA SER A 72 5.61 16.65 11.73
C SER A 72 4.11 16.56 12.02
N LEU A 73 3.43 15.55 11.47
CA LEU A 73 2.00 15.30 11.66
C LEU A 73 1.76 14.34 12.85
N PRO A 74 0.61 14.44 13.54
CA PRO A 74 0.24 13.49 14.59
C PRO A 74 0.18 12.07 14.06
N VAL A 75 0.85 11.14 14.74
CA VAL A 75 0.80 9.72 14.37
C VAL A 75 -0.56 9.13 14.79
N PRO A 76 -1.32 8.54 13.86
CA PRO A 76 -2.60 7.94 14.19
C PRO A 76 -2.44 6.71 15.08
N GLN A 77 -3.22 6.67 16.17
CA GLN A 77 -3.24 5.55 17.12
C GLN A 77 -4.06 4.37 16.57
N GLY A 78 -3.69 3.15 16.94
CA GLY A 78 -4.47 1.95 16.60
C GLY A 78 -4.48 1.54 15.11
N VAL A 79 -3.63 2.16 14.28
CA VAL A 79 -3.55 1.84 12.84
C VAL A 79 -3.14 0.39 12.63
N LYS A 80 -3.92 -0.33 11.83
CA LYS A 80 -3.63 -1.69 11.37
C LYS A 80 -3.30 -1.66 9.89
N ALA A 81 -2.71 -2.74 9.39
CA ALA A 81 -2.50 -2.90 7.94
C ALA A 81 -3.83 -2.76 7.17
N HIS A 82 -4.91 -3.33 7.72
CA HIS A 82 -6.25 -3.24 7.13
C HIS A 82 -6.79 -1.80 7.04
N SER A 83 -6.34 -0.88 7.91
CA SER A 83 -6.75 0.54 7.86
C SER A 83 -6.38 1.19 6.53
N THR A 84 -5.34 0.70 5.83
CA THR A 84 -4.98 1.20 4.48
C THR A 84 -6.08 0.91 3.45
N ARG A 85 -6.73 -0.26 3.54
CA ARG A 85 -7.85 -0.62 2.68
C ARG A 85 -9.05 0.28 2.96
N SER A 86 -9.39 0.47 4.24
CA SER A 86 -10.44 1.39 4.68
C SER A 86 -10.23 2.80 4.12
N ALA A 87 -9.03 3.37 4.31
CA ALA A 87 -8.69 4.71 3.82
C ALA A 87 -8.78 4.81 2.30
N ALA A 88 -8.30 3.80 1.56
CA ALA A 88 -8.37 3.77 0.10
C ALA A 88 -9.82 3.74 -0.40
N THR A 89 -10.69 2.92 0.21
CA THR A 89 -12.11 2.85 -0.17
C THR A 89 -12.86 4.12 0.18
N THR A 90 -12.58 4.76 1.32
CA THR A 90 -13.16 6.06 1.69
C THR A 90 -12.71 7.15 0.72
N ALA A 91 -11.44 7.18 0.32
CA ALA A 91 -10.94 8.14 -0.65
C ALA A 91 -11.61 7.96 -2.03
N ALA A 92 -11.73 6.72 -2.52
CA ALA A 92 -12.40 6.42 -3.79
C ALA A 92 -13.87 6.89 -3.78
N TRP A 93 -14.58 6.65 -2.68
CA TRP A 93 -15.94 7.15 -2.51
C TRP A 93 -16.02 8.68 -2.45
N ALA A 94 -15.10 9.33 -1.74
CA ALA A 94 -15.04 10.80 -1.70
C ALA A 94 -14.79 11.41 -3.09
N THR A 95 -14.15 10.66 -4.00
CA THR A 95 -13.99 11.02 -5.41
C THR A 95 -15.16 10.57 -6.30
N GLN A 96 -16.29 10.15 -5.71
CA GLN A 96 -17.51 9.73 -6.40
C GLN A 96 -17.34 8.50 -7.32
N ALA A 97 -16.39 7.61 -7.00
CA ALA A 97 -16.28 6.34 -7.72
C ALA A 97 -17.51 5.45 -7.45
N PRO A 98 -18.02 4.72 -8.46
CA PRO A 98 -19.18 3.83 -8.29
C PRO A 98 -18.95 2.78 -7.21
N ILE A 99 -20.00 2.48 -6.44
CA ILE A 99 -19.89 1.54 -5.30
C ILE A 99 -19.53 0.13 -5.76
N GLU A 100 -20.02 -0.28 -6.92
CA GLU A 100 -19.74 -1.57 -7.54
C GLU A 100 -18.25 -1.68 -7.90
N GLU A 101 -17.64 -0.61 -8.41
CA GLU A 101 -16.21 -0.56 -8.73
C GLU A 101 -15.35 -0.61 -7.46
N ILE A 102 -15.73 0.15 -6.43
CA ILE A 102 -15.05 0.12 -5.12
C ILE A 102 -15.12 -1.28 -4.52
N CYS A 103 -16.30 -1.91 -4.52
CA CYS A 103 -16.48 -3.26 -3.98
C CYS A 103 -15.73 -4.30 -4.79
N GLY A 104 -15.75 -4.20 -6.13
CA GLY A 104 -14.98 -5.06 -7.03
C GLY A 104 -13.48 -4.97 -6.77
N ALA A 105 -12.93 -3.75 -6.70
CA ALA A 105 -11.52 -3.52 -6.40
C ALA A 105 -11.13 -3.98 -4.99
N ALA A 106 -12.04 -3.86 -4.03
CA ALA A 106 -11.83 -4.37 -2.68
C ALA A 106 -12.05 -5.88 -2.58
N THR A 107 -12.54 -6.58 -3.60
CA THR A 107 -12.96 -8.00 -3.52
C THR A 107 -14.06 -8.25 -2.47
N TRP A 108 -15.03 -7.32 -2.35
CA TRP A 108 -16.24 -7.50 -1.54
C TRP A 108 -17.40 -7.96 -2.42
N SER A 109 -18.17 -8.95 -1.94
CA SER A 109 -19.32 -9.51 -2.65
C SER A 109 -20.54 -8.59 -2.70
N SER A 110 -20.71 -7.71 -1.70
CA SER A 110 -21.60 -6.53 -1.56
C SER A 110 -21.94 -6.31 -0.07
N SER A 111 -22.24 -5.07 0.34
CA SER A 111 -22.74 -4.63 1.68
C SER A 111 -21.78 -4.23 2.83
N PRO A 112 -20.53 -4.71 3.01
CA PRO A 112 -19.74 -4.25 4.17
C PRO A 112 -19.28 -2.80 4.06
N PHE A 113 -19.25 -2.22 2.85
CA PHE A 113 -18.85 -0.83 2.67
C PHE A 113 -19.84 0.17 3.30
N ILE A 114 -21.13 0.01 3.00
CA ILE A 114 -22.22 0.82 3.55
C ILE A 114 -22.33 0.60 5.07
N GLN A 115 -22.19 -0.65 5.54
CA GLN A 115 -22.35 -0.97 6.96
C GLN A 115 -21.18 -0.50 7.85
N HIS A 116 -19.93 -0.57 7.38
CA HIS A 116 -18.75 -0.30 8.23
C HIS A 116 -18.15 1.10 8.05
N TYR A 117 -18.41 1.77 6.93
CA TYR A 117 -17.78 3.06 6.63
C TYR A 117 -18.75 4.25 6.69
N ARG A 118 -19.98 4.04 7.20
CA ARG A 118 -21.01 5.05 7.48
C ARG A 118 -21.06 6.13 6.41
N LEU A 119 -21.64 5.76 5.29
CA LEU A 119 -22.20 6.67 4.31
C LEU A 119 -23.70 6.75 4.52
#